data_AF-A0A8J2K9Y4-F1
#
_entry.id   AF-A0A8J2K9Y4-F1
#
_cell.length_a   1.000
_cell.length_b   1.000
_cell.length_c   1.000
_cell.angle_alpha   90.00
_cell.angle_beta   90.00
_cell.angle_gamma   90.00
#
_symmetry.space_group_name_H-M   'P 1'
#
loop_
_entity.id
_entity.type
_entity.pdbx_description
1 polymer ?
#
loop_
_entity_poly.entity_id
_entity_poly.type
_entity_poly.pdbx_seq_one_letter_code
_entity_poly.pdbx_strand_id
1 'polypeptide(L)'
;MKFDFHNRTPPVHKMDATNGIQKKIFDMEKLVCILDFEKAAEQILPSNAYAYYRNGADDENVLAGNKAAYKWWYIKPRVLRDVRSRRLNTHILNGPVEFPIGVSPTAMQKLAHPEGELAVAKAVEQLGSVYIVSLFSTYSIEEIAAVAPRARKWLQLSMYKDR
;
A
#
# COMPACT_ATOMS: atom_id res chain seq x y z
N MET A 1 -6.09 -2.80 -38.35
CA MET A 1 -6.76 -1.61 -37.78
C MET A 1 -5.82 -1.04 -36.73
N LYS A 2 -5.09 0.03 -37.06
CA LYS A 2 -4.05 0.62 -36.18
C LYS A 2 -4.73 1.59 -35.21
N PHE A 3 -4.58 1.36 -33.90
CA PHE A 3 -4.99 2.34 -32.89
C PHE A 3 -3.86 3.33 -32.70
N ASP A 4 -4.10 4.57 -33.12
CA ASP A 4 -3.19 5.70 -33.02
C ASP A 4 -3.42 6.40 -31.68
N PHE A 5 -2.44 6.35 -30.77
CA PHE A 5 -2.52 6.88 -29.40
C PHE A 5 -1.89 8.28 -29.24
N HIS A 6 -1.40 8.89 -30.32
CA HIS A 6 -0.76 10.21 -30.28
C HIS A 6 -1.76 11.35 -30.47
N ASN A 7 -2.50 11.71 -29.41
CA ASN A 7 -3.14 13.03 -29.12
C ASN A 7 -4.53 12.99 -28.45
N ARG A 8 -4.80 12.00 -27.59
CA ARG A 8 -5.96 12.10 -26.70
C ARG A 8 -5.59 11.65 -25.30
N THR A 9 -4.95 12.54 -24.52
CA THR A 9 -5.24 12.55 -23.09
C THR A 9 -6.74 12.84 -22.98
N PRO A 10 -7.59 11.87 -22.57
CA PRO A 10 -8.96 12.22 -22.24
C PRO A 10 -8.91 13.28 -21.13
N PRO A 11 -9.82 14.27 -21.13
CA PRO A 11 -9.87 15.22 -20.05
C PRO A 11 -9.96 14.41 -18.75
N VAL A 12 -9.01 14.64 -17.85
CA VAL A 12 -9.11 14.14 -16.48
C VAL A 12 -10.35 14.84 -15.94
N HIS A 13 -11.50 14.20 -16.04
CA HIS A 13 -12.66 14.60 -15.28
C HIS A 13 -12.15 14.72 -13.86
N LYS A 14 -12.17 15.93 -13.31
CA LYS A 14 -12.08 16.14 -11.88
C LYS A 14 -13.26 15.36 -11.30
N MET A 15 -13.03 14.08 -11.00
CA MET A 15 -13.89 13.33 -10.11
C MET A 15 -13.66 13.95 -8.75
N ASP A 16 -14.42 15.00 -8.46
CA ASP A 16 -14.64 15.48 -7.11
C ASP A 16 -15.37 14.37 -6.35
N ALA A 17 -14.64 13.31 -5.99
CA ALA A 17 -15.10 12.21 -5.16
C ALA A 17 -15.23 12.62 -3.67
N THR A 18 -15.09 13.92 -3.38
CA THR A 18 -14.97 14.46 -2.03
C THR A 18 -16.30 14.85 -1.39
N ASN A 19 -17.43 14.83 -2.11
CA ASN A 19 -18.72 15.26 -1.55
C ASN A 19 -19.49 14.15 -0.79
N GLY A 20 -18.90 12.97 -0.57
CA GLY A 20 -19.61 11.82 0.03
C GLY A 20 -18.98 11.20 1.28
N ILE A 21 -17.73 11.51 1.64
CA ILE A 21 -17.08 10.91 2.81
C ILE A 21 -17.58 11.65 4.07
N GLN A 22 -18.85 11.47 4.41
CA GLN A 22 -19.34 11.77 5.74
C GLN A 22 -18.44 11.02 6.73
N LYS A 23 -17.87 11.79 7.67
CA LYS A 23 -17.08 11.36 8.83
C LYS A 23 -17.82 10.26 9.63
N LYS A 24 -17.83 9.03 9.14
CA LYS A 24 -17.87 7.86 10.04
C LYS A 24 -16.48 7.78 10.63
N ILE A 25 -16.28 8.51 11.73
CA ILE A 25 -15.09 8.35 12.55
C ILE A 25 -15.19 6.95 13.13
N PHE A 26 -14.50 6.00 12.50
CA PHE A 26 -14.25 4.72 13.12
C PHE A 26 -13.38 4.96 14.33
N ASP A 27 -13.79 4.36 15.43
CA ASP A 27 -13.00 4.34 16.65
C ASP A 27 -11.74 3.49 16.38
N MET A 28 -10.63 4.18 16.13
CA MET A 28 -9.35 3.55 15.79
C MET A 28 -8.85 2.63 16.91
N GLU A 29 -9.26 2.86 18.17
CA GLU A 29 -8.90 2.01 19.29
C GLU A 29 -9.57 0.62 19.24
N LYS A 30 -10.65 0.48 18.44
CA LYS A 30 -11.34 -0.79 18.23
C LYS A 30 -10.77 -1.63 17.09
N LEU A 31 -9.87 -1.08 16.28
CA LEU A 31 -9.26 -1.80 15.16
C LEU A 31 -7.98 -2.49 15.65
N VAL A 32 -8.05 -3.81 15.89
CA VAL A 32 -6.98 -4.56 16.56
C VAL A 32 -6.12 -5.34 15.56
N CYS A 33 -6.69 -5.72 14.42
CA CYS A 33 -5.96 -6.45 13.37
C CYS A 33 -6.20 -5.86 11.98
N ILE A 34 -5.35 -6.23 11.02
CA ILE A 34 -5.42 -5.74 9.62
C ILE A 34 -6.79 -6.01 8.98
N LEU A 35 -7.45 -7.12 9.34
CA LEU A 35 -8.78 -7.46 8.81
C LEU A 35 -9.87 -6.48 9.30
N ASP A 36 -9.69 -5.84 10.45
CA ASP A 36 -10.64 -4.83 10.92
C ASP A 36 -10.54 -3.57 10.08
N PHE A 37 -9.33 -3.20 9.63
CA PHE A 37 -9.12 -2.12 8.66
C PHE A 37 -9.74 -2.45 7.29
N GLU A 38 -9.63 -3.68 6.81
CA GLU A 38 -10.27 -4.13 5.56
C GLU A 38 -11.81 -3.97 5.64
N LYS A 39 -12.43 -4.41 6.74
CA LYS A 39 -13.87 -4.25 7.00
C LYS A 39 -14.30 -2.79 7.16
N ALA A 40 -13.49 -1.97 7.82
CA ALA A 40 -13.76 -0.55 7.96
C ALA A 40 -13.69 0.16 6.60
N ALA A 41 -12.70 -0.21 5.77
CA ALA A 41 -12.53 0.35 4.43
C ALA A 41 -13.76 0.08 3.53
N GLU A 42 -14.35 -1.10 3.59
CA GLU A 42 -15.60 -1.43 2.87
C GLU A 42 -16.75 -0.45 3.17
N GLN A 43 -16.81 0.08 4.39
CA GLN A 43 -17.87 0.98 4.82
C GLN A 43 -17.59 2.46 4.54
N ILE A 44 -16.33 2.82 4.26
CA ILE A 44 -15.89 4.21 4.10
C ILE A 44 -15.60 4.53 2.63
N LEU A 45 -15.01 3.58 1.91
CA LEU A 45 -14.57 3.81 0.54
C LEU A 45 -15.76 3.81 -0.43
N PRO A 46 -15.72 4.67 -1.48
CA PRO A 46 -16.59 4.51 -2.63
C PRO A 46 -16.50 3.09 -3.20
N SER A 47 -17.62 2.53 -3.66
CA SER A 47 -17.70 1.12 -4.09
C SER A 47 -16.69 0.76 -5.18
N ASN A 48 -16.45 1.67 -6.12
CA ASN A 48 -15.44 1.50 -7.18
C ASN A 48 -14.01 1.48 -6.64
N ALA A 49 -13.69 2.36 -5.68
CA ALA A 49 -12.39 2.40 -5.02
C ALA A 49 -12.17 1.15 -4.17
N TYR A 50 -13.17 0.71 -3.40
CA TYR A 50 -13.10 -0.52 -2.63
C TYR A 50 -12.87 -1.74 -3.53
N ALA A 51 -13.67 -1.89 -4.60
CA ALA A 51 -13.52 -2.99 -5.55
C ALA A 51 -12.15 -3.00 -6.24
N TYR A 52 -11.58 -1.82 -6.55
CA TYR A 52 -10.25 -1.69 -7.14
C TYR A 52 -9.16 -2.29 -6.24
N TYR A 53 -9.24 -2.08 -4.92
CA TYR A 53 -8.22 -2.58 -3.99
C TYR A 53 -8.47 -4.00 -3.48
N ARG A 54 -9.74 -4.38 -3.29
CA ARG A 54 -10.10 -5.66 -2.69
C ARG A 54 -9.98 -6.81 -3.67
N ASN A 55 -10.22 -6.59 -4.95
CA ASN A 55 -10.42 -7.69 -5.89
C ASN A 55 -9.10 -8.28 -6.42
N GLY A 56 -9.15 -9.56 -6.73
CA GLY A 56 -8.10 -10.31 -7.42
C GLY A 56 -8.42 -10.54 -8.90
N ALA A 57 -7.60 -11.36 -9.55
CA ALA A 57 -7.86 -11.81 -10.93
C ALA A 57 -8.88 -12.97 -10.95
N ASP A 58 -9.79 -12.94 -11.93
CA ASP A 58 -10.80 -13.97 -12.20
C ASP A 58 -11.53 -14.42 -10.92
N ASP A 59 -11.53 -15.72 -10.62
CA ASP A 59 -12.17 -16.31 -9.44
C ASP A 59 -11.43 -16.06 -8.12
N GLU A 60 -10.38 -15.23 -8.12
CA GLU A 60 -9.58 -14.87 -6.95
C GLU A 60 -8.89 -16.05 -6.22
N ASN A 61 -8.78 -17.22 -6.88
CA ASN A 61 -8.20 -18.42 -6.29
C ASN A 61 -6.77 -18.21 -5.76
N VAL A 62 -5.95 -17.45 -6.48
CA VAL A 62 -4.57 -17.12 -6.06
C VAL A 62 -4.56 -16.16 -4.86
N LEU A 63 -5.50 -15.21 -4.81
CA LEU A 63 -5.63 -14.28 -3.69
C LEU A 63 -5.98 -15.03 -2.40
N ALA A 64 -6.96 -15.93 -2.47
CA ALA A 64 -7.34 -16.80 -1.36
C ALA A 64 -6.19 -17.77 -0.98
N GLY A 65 -5.54 -18.37 -1.98
CA GLY A 65 -4.43 -19.30 -1.82
C GLY A 65 -3.23 -18.68 -1.09
N ASN A 66 -2.84 -17.45 -1.43
CA ASN A 66 -1.75 -16.73 -0.77
C ASN A 66 -1.99 -16.56 0.73
N LYS A 67 -3.22 -16.24 1.14
CA LYS A 67 -3.61 -16.14 2.56
C LYS A 67 -3.60 -17.52 3.24
N ALA A 68 -4.13 -18.55 2.55
CA ALA A 68 -4.24 -19.89 3.08
C ALA A 68 -2.88 -20.58 3.28
N ALA A 69 -1.90 -20.31 2.41
CA ALA A 69 -0.58 -20.93 2.44
C ALA A 69 0.17 -20.73 3.78
N TYR A 70 -0.03 -19.58 4.45
CA TYR A 70 0.59 -19.33 5.76
C TYR A 70 0.09 -20.28 6.85
N LYS A 71 -1.10 -20.86 6.72
CA LYS A 71 -1.66 -21.82 7.69
C LYS A 71 -1.01 -23.20 7.62
N TRP A 72 -0.23 -23.48 6.58
CA TRP A 72 0.50 -24.75 6.46
C TRP A 72 1.75 -24.79 7.32
N TRP A 73 2.23 -23.62 7.78
CA TRP A 73 3.43 -23.49 8.58
C TRP A 73 3.09 -23.27 10.05
N TYR A 74 3.76 -24.04 10.91
CA TYR A 74 3.63 -23.90 12.36
C TYR A 74 4.91 -23.31 12.94
N ILE A 75 4.76 -22.34 13.84
CA ILE A 75 5.87 -21.82 14.63
C ILE A 75 6.17 -22.84 15.72
N LYS A 76 7.42 -23.31 15.81
CA LYS A 76 7.92 -24.11 16.94
C LYS A 76 8.59 -23.17 17.96
N PRO A 77 7.88 -22.68 18.98
CA PRO A 77 8.43 -21.73 19.94
C PRO A 77 9.56 -22.38 20.75
N ARG A 78 10.61 -21.59 21.03
CA ARG A 78 11.70 -22.00 21.93
C ARG A 78 11.41 -21.48 23.33
N VAL A 79 11.21 -22.39 24.27
CA VAL A 79 10.91 -22.08 25.68
C VAL A 79 12.19 -21.81 26.49
N LEU A 80 12.03 -21.19 27.67
CA LEU A 80 13.12 -20.85 28.60
C LEU A 80 14.25 -20.02 27.95
N ARG A 81 13.90 -19.13 27.01
CA ARG A 81 14.81 -18.16 26.41
C ARG A 81 14.55 -16.78 26.97
N ASP A 82 15.61 -16.04 27.27
CA ASP A 82 15.50 -14.63 27.63
C ASP A 82 15.09 -13.83 26.39
N VAL A 83 13.88 -13.25 26.45
CA VAL A 83 13.29 -12.43 25.39
C VAL A 83 13.01 -11.00 25.88
N ARG A 84 13.66 -10.55 26.96
CA ARG A 84 13.49 -9.18 27.49
C ARG A 84 13.93 -8.11 26.52
N SER A 85 14.90 -8.39 25.65
CA SER A 85 15.29 -7.52 24.54
C SER A 85 15.01 -8.24 23.23
N ARG A 86 14.34 -7.55 22.30
CA ARG A 86 14.05 -8.03 20.96
C ARG A 86 14.47 -6.94 19.98
N ARG A 87 15.09 -7.33 18.88
CA ARG A 87 15.45 -6.43 17.79
C ARG A 87 14.71 -6.89 16.54
N LEU A 88 13.98 -5.95 15.94
CA LEU A 88 13.27 -6.17 14.67
C LEU A 88 14.07 -5.62 13.48
N ASN A 89 15.10 -4.82 13.76
CA ASN A 89 15.96 -4.27 12.73
C ASN A 89 16.69 -5.37 11.95
N THR A 90 16.88 -5.11 10.67
CA THR A 90 17.52 -6.04 9.73
C THR A 90 18.07 -5.27 8.53
N HIS A 91 18.61 -5.99 7.54
CA HIS A 91 19.01 -5.42 6.27
C HIS A 91 18.12 -5.95 5.15
N ILE A 92 17.62 -5.06 4.30
CA ILE A 92 16.89 -5.43 3.08
C ILE A 92 17.57 -4.74 1.90
N LEU A 93 17.98 -5.53 0.89
CA LEU A 93 18.75 -5.09 -0.29
C LEU A 93 19.90 -4.14 0.07
N ASN A 94 20.87 -4.65 0.85
CA ASN A 94 22.11 -3.97 1.26
C ASN A 94 21.96 -2.69 2.08
N GLY A 95 20.83 -2.46 2.75
CA GLY A 95 20.77 -1.38 3.72
C GLY A 95 19.93 -1.69 4.95
N PRO A 96 20.17 -0.99 6.07
CA PRO A 96 19.45 -1.20 7.32
C PRO A 96 18.00 -0.74 7.25
N VAL A 97 17.12 -1.42 7.99
CA VAL A 97 15.74 -1.02 8.29
C VAL A 97 15.47 -1.30 9.76
N GLU A 98 14.63 -0.50 10.40
CA GLU A 98 14.23 -0.70 11.80
C GLU A 98 13.13 -1.74 11.94
N PHE A 99 12.35 -1.95 10.88
CA PHE A 99 11.24 -2.90 10.85
C PHE A 99 11.30 -3.79 9.59
N PRO A 100 11.10 -5.12 9.70
CA PRO A 100 11.38 -6.08 8.64
C PRO A 100 10.21 -6.25 7.66
N ILE A 101 9.28 -5.29 7.60
CA ILE A 101 8.10 -5.31 6.73
C ILE A 101 7.97 -3.96 6.07
N GLY A 102 8.03 -3.94 4.74
CA GLY A 102 7.83 -2.73 3.93
C GLY A 102 6.43 -2.65 3.30
N VAL A 103 6.17 -1.53 2.64
CA VAL A 103 4.95 -1.29 1.88
C VAL A 103 5.21 -1.55 0.40
N SER A 104 4.47 -2.53 -0.14
CA SER A 104 4.48 -2.93 -1.56
C SER A 104 3.93 -1.81 -2.47
N PRO A 105 4.27 -1.77 -3.77
CA PRO A 105 3.75 -0.74 -4.65
C PRO A 105 2.25 -0.95 -4.91
N THR A 106 1.46 0.05 -4.57
CA THR A 106 0.02 0.12 -4.84
C THR A 106 -0.25 1.41 -5.58
N ALA A 107 -0.87 1.29 -6.76
CA ALA A 107 -1.20 2.42 -7.61
C ALA A 107 -2.42 3.20 -7.09
N MET A 108 -2.54 4.45 -7.52
CA MET A 108 -3.74 5.28 -7.37
C MET A 108 -4.25 5.51 -5.94
N GLN A 109 -3.37 5.72 -4.94
CA GLN A 109 -3.78 5.75 -3.52
C GLN A 109 -4.75 6.88 -3.15
N LYS A 110 -4.85 7.94 -3.97
CA LYS A 110 -5.89 8.97 -3.84
C LYS A 110 -7.32 8.45 -3.96
N LEU A 111 -7.54 7.28 -4.55
CA LEU A 111 -8.85 6.63 -4.53
C LEU A 111 -9.26 6.21 -3.11
N ALA A 112 -8.29 5.95 -2.22
CA ALA A 112 -8.55 5.56 -0.84
C ALA A 112 -8.56 6.75 0.12
N HIS A 113 -7.64 7.70 -0.05
CA HIS A 113 -7.49 8.84 0.85
C HIS A 113 -6.89 10.05 0.13
N PRO A 114 -7.33 11.30 0.39
CA PRO A 114 -6.81 12.49 -0.32
C PRO A 114 -5.29 12.69 -0.24
N GLU A 115 -4.67 12.29 0.87
CA GLU A 115 -3.21 12.34 1.02
C GLU A 115 -2.47 11.21 0.28
N GLY A 116 -3.15 10.13 -0.10
CA GLY A 116 -2.62 9.02 -0.89
C GLY A 116 -1.22 8.56 -0.47
N GLU A 117 -0.32 8.51 -1.45
CA GLU A 117 1.07 8.06 -1.28
C GLU A 117 1.87 8.90 -0.29
N LEU A 118 1.51 10.17 -0.06
CA LEU A 118 2.21 11.05 0.87
C LEU A 118 2.03 10.59 2.32
N ALA A 119 0.82 10.16 2.69
CA ALA A 119 0.53 9.64 4.03
C ALA A 119 1.32 8.35 4.30
N VAL A 120 1.35 7.46 3.30
CA VAL A 120 2.10 6.20 3.38
C VAL A 120 3.61 6.46 3.51
N ALA A 121 4.16 7.38 2.72
CA ALA A 121 5.57 7.72 2.78
C ALA A 121 5.98 8.27 4.16
N LYS A 122 5.17 9.15 4.76
CA LYS A 122 5.40 9.65 6.12
C LYS A 122 5.35 8.55 7.16
N ALA A 123 4.36 7.65 7.09
CA ALA A 123 4.22 6.52 8.01
C ALA A 123 5.41 5.56 7.92
N VAL A 124 5.88 5.27 6.70
CA VAL A 124 7.04 4.40 6.48
C VAL A 124 8.33 5.04 6.98
N GLU A 125 8.51 6.36 6.81
CA GLU A 125 9.66 7.07 7.39
C GLU A 125 9.68 6.93 8.92
N GLN A 126 8.54 7.16 9.57
CA GLN A 126 8.41 7.07 11.02
C GLN A 126 8.70 5.65 11.53
N LEU A 127 8.28 4.63 10.79
CA LEU A 127 8.53 3.23 11.13
C LEU A 127 9.98 2.79 10.85
N GLY A 128 10.73 3.55 10.05
CA GLY A 128 12.08 3.19 9.62
C GLY A 128 12.10 1.97 8.68
N SER A 129 11.07 1.84 7.83
CA SER A 129 10.94 0.72 6.89
C SER A 129 11.15 1.15 5.42
N VAL A 130 10.77 0.30 4.48
CA VAL A 130 10.88 0.51 3.03
C VAL A 130 9.51 0.78 2.42
N TYR A 131 9.45 1.78 1.54
CA TYR A 131 8.29 2.03 0.69
C TYR A 131 8.66 1.78 -0.77
N ILE A 132 7.91 0.93 -1.46
CA ILE A 132 8.03 0.76 -2.91
C ILE A 132 6.96 1.62 -3.56
N VAL A 133 7.38 2.64 -4.30
CA VAL A 133 6.51 3.58 -5.01
C VAL A 133 6.11 2.98 -6.35
N SER A 134 4.83 2.97 -6.67
CA SER A 134 4.34 2.55 -7.99
C SER A 134 4.61 3.62 -9.04
N LEU A 135 4.94 3.22 -10.26
CA LEU A 135 4.98 4.14 -11.42
C LEU A 135 3.62 4.78 -11.72
N PHE A 136 2.53 4.18 -11.23
CA PHE A 136 1.17 4.69 -11.36
C PHE A 136 0.67 5.35 -10.06
N SER A 137 1.59 5.97 -9.30
CA SER A 137 1.24 6.78 -8.13
C SER A 137 0.46 8.04 -8.52
N THR A 138 -0.40 8.54 -7.62
CA THR A 138 -1.14 9.78 -7.86
C THR A 138 -0.38 11.06 -7.57
N TYR A 139 0.72 10.95 -6.83
CA TYR A 139 1.72 12.01 -6.65
C TYR A 139 2.98 11.67 -7.41
N SER A 140 3.72 12.72 -7.80
CA SER A 140 5.05 12.57 -8.39
C SER A 140 6.05 11.96 -7.40
N ILE A 141 7.11 11.33 -7.91
CA ILE A 141 8.15 10.76 -7.05
C ILE A 141 8.87 11.84 -6.25
N GLU A 142 8.93 13.07 -6.78
CA GLU A 142 9.50 14.25 -6.15
C GLU A 142 8.65 14.69 -4.94
N GLU A 143 7.33 14.79 -5.10
CA GLU A 143 6.41 15.12 -4.00
C GLU A 143 6.48 14.07 -2.89
N ILE A 144 6.51 12.78 -3.26
CA ILE A 144 6.64 11.67 -2.32
C ILE A 144 7.98 11.71 -1.60
N ALA A 145 9.07 12.02 -2.30
CA ALA A 145 10.40 12.14 -1.71
C ALA A 145 10.50 13.34 -0.77
N ALA A 146 9.85 14.45 -1.09
CA ALA A 146 9.89 15.69 -0.30
C ALA A 146 9.24 15.52 1.09
N VAL A 147 8.14 14.77 1.18
CA VAL A 147 7.43 14.56 2.47
C VAL A 147 8.09 13.53 3.39
N ALA A 148 8.97 12.69 2.83
CA ALA A 148 9.64 11.61 3.54
C ALA A 148 11.10 11.50 3.09
N PRO A 149 11.95 12.51 3.34
CA PRO A 149 13.31 12.59 2.80
C PRO A 149 14.23 11.48 3.31
N ARG A 150 13.97 10.92 4.50
CA ARG A 150 14.77 9.86 5.14
C ARG A 150 14.22 8.47 4.91
N ALA A 151 12.97 8.33 4.45
CA ALA A 151 12.41 7.02 4.11
C ALA A 151 13.24 6.33 3.02
N ARG A 152 13.50 5.04 3.18
CA ARG A 152 14.01 4.23 2.08
C ARG A 152 12.88 4.01 1.08
N LYS A 153 13.09 4.49 -0.15
CA LYS A 153 12.13 4.39 -1.23
C LYS A 153 12.73 3.58 -2.38
N TRP A 154 11.95 2.66 -2.93
CA TRP A 154 12.25 1.98 -4.19
C TRP A 154 11.19 2.34 -5.21
N LEU A 155 11.54 2.28 -6.50
CA LEU A 155 10.60 2.53 -7.57
C LEU A 155 10.25 1.21 -8.25
N GLN A 156 8.96 0.89 -8.31
CA GLN A 156 8.44 -0.17 -9.17
C GLN A 156 8.37 0.37 -10.59
N LEU A 157 9.20 -0.17 -11.47
CA LEU A 157 9.25 0.22 -12.88
C LEU A 157 8.43 -0.76 -13.74
N SER A 158 7.71 -0.20 -14.70
CA SER A 158 7.11 -0.92 -15.82
C SER A 158 7.79 -0.44 -17.10
N MET A 159 8.22 -1.37 -17.95
CA MET A 159 8.90 -1.02 -19.19
C MET A 159 7.90 -0.49 -20.21
N TYR A 160 8.08 0.74 -20.67
CA TYR A 160 7.35 1.28 -21.80
C TYR A 160 7.92 0.76 -23.13
N LYS A 161 7.07 0.74 -24.15
CA LYS A 161 7.48 0.31 -25.50
C LYS A 161 8.52 1.26 -26.10
N ASP A 162 8.36 2.55 -25.82
CA ASP A 162 9.33 3.58 -26.14
C ASP A 162 10.36 3.67 -25.00
N ARG A 163 11.65 3.68 -25.32
CA ARG A 163 12.76 3.59 -24.38
C ARG A 163 13.64 4.82 -24.45
#